data_AF-A0A1F8NTI8-F1
#
_entry.id   AF-A0A1F8NTI8-F1
#
_cell.length_a   1.000
_cell.length_b   1.000
_cell.length_c   1.000
_cell.angle_alpha   90.00
_cell.angle_beta   90.00
_cell.angle_gamma   90.00
#
_symmetry.space_group_name_H-M   'P 1'
#
loop_
_entity.id
_entity.type
_entity.pdbx_description
1 polymer ?
#
loop_
_entity_poly.entity_id
_entity_poly.type
_entity_poly.pdbx_seq_one_letter_code
_entity_poly.pdbx_strand_id
1 'polypeptide(L)'
;MEQKKKNAKTAEVLVEQDEKSIFDLYERDMDAEEDGQWVLLSKGNIEVKIRSLSSKTCVKVIRRLKEKYLKLNRNVDNLPESQQFLYFGEIAAYGLVVDWKNVRGKNRQPLKFSTEAAYKIFTNPSMVNFAMEICEAAGHKETFLKHWDEESEKNLLETSIG
;
A
#
# COMPACT_ATOMS: atom_id res chain seq x y z
N MET A 1 -9.85 10.56 67.90
CA MET A 1 -10.21 11.79 67.16
C MET A 1 -8.94 12.64 67.16
N GLU A 2 -8.25 12.95 66.07
CA GLU A 2 -8.65 13.25 64.70
C GLU A 2 -7.64 12.70 63.67
N GLN A 3 -8.20 12.24 62.54
CA GLN A 3 -7.50 12.03 61.27
C GLN A 3 -7.29 13.38 60.54
N LYS A 4 -6.47 13.33 59.48
CA LYS A 4 -6.20 14.31 58.39
C LYS A 4 -4.81 14.96 58.58
N LYS A 5 -3.88 14.93 57.62
CA LYS A 5 -3.99 14.94 56.16
C LYS A 5 -2.85 14.14 55.55
N LYS A 6 -3.17 13.08 54.81
CA LYS A 6 -2.31 12.56 53.73
C LYS A 6 -2.48 13.52 52.55
N ASN A 7 -1.50 14.39 52.30
CA ASN A 7 -1.45 15.12 51.03
C ASN A 7 -0.77 14.20 50.01
N ALA A 8 -1.62 13.53 49.23
CA ALA A 8 -1.25 12.92 47.98
C ALA A 8 -0.68 14.00 47.05
N LYS A 9 0.62 13.92 46.75
CA LYS A 9 1.17 14.52 45.54
C LYS A 9 0.74 13.64 44.38
N THR A 10 -0.44 13.92 43.84
CA THR A 10 -0.81 13.48 42.50
C THR A 10 0.15 14.18 41.55
N ALA A 11 1.08 13.41 40.99
CA ALA A 11 1.84 13.85 39.83
C ALA A 11 0.83 13.94 38.68
N GLU A 12 0.42 15.16 38.33
CA GLU A 12 -0.19 15.45 37.04
C GLU A 12 0.85 15.05 35.98
N VAL A 13 0.64 13.89 35.36
CA VAL A 13 1.27 13.57 34.09
C VAL A 13 0.60 14.49 33.08
N LEU A 14 1.21 15.64 32.84
CA LEU A 14 0.93 16.47 31.68
C LEU A 14 1.31 15.63 30.46
N VAL A 15 0.30 15.01 29.85
CA VAL A 15 0.43 14.50 28.49
C VAL A 15 0.50 15.75 27.63
N GLU A 16 1.73 16.16 27.26
CA GLU A 16 1.94 17.08 26.15
C GLU A 16 1.31 16.41 24.93
N GLN A 17 0.10 16.81 24.58
CA GLN A 17 -0.46 16.53 23.27
C GLN A 17 0.36 17.38 22.31
N ASP A 18 1.40 16.78 21.72
CA ASP A 18 2.10 17.39 20.59
C ASP A 18 1.04 17.70 19.53
N GLU A 19 0.72 18.99 19.37
CA GLU A 19 -0.20 19.48 18.36
C GLU A 19 0.43 19.23 16.98
N LYS A 20 0.26 18.02 16.43
CA LYS A 20 0.73 17.69 15.08
C LYS A 20 0.07 18.65 14.09
N SER A 21 0.88 19.26 13.23
CA SER A 21 0.40 20.14 12.17
C SER A 21 -0.36 19.32 11.12
N ILE A 22 -1.32 19.95 10.42
CA ILE A 22 -1.96 19.32 9.26
C ILE A 22 -0.94 18.94 8.18
N PHE A 23 0.20 19.63 8.11
CA PHE A 23 1.28 19.28 7.19
C PHE A 23 1.98 18.00 7.62
N ASP A 24 2.20 17.79 8.92
CA ASP A 24 2.81 16.56 9.45
C ASP A 24 1.91 15.34 9.19
N LEU A 25 0.59 15.53 9.19
CA LEU A 25 -0.41 14.46 9.03
C LEU A 25 -0.74 14.12 7.57
N TYR A 26 -0.57 15.06 6.64
CA TYR A 26 -1.08 14.93 5.27
C TYR A 26 -0.08 15.28 4.17
N GLU A 27 1.08 15.88 4.48
CA GLU A 27 2.09 16.16 3.46
C GLU A 27 2.68 14.84 2.95
N ARG A 28 2.57 14.65 1.63
CA ARG A 28 3.01 13.42 0.97
C ARG A 28 4.40 13.63 0.36
N ASP A 29 5.19 12.57 0.40
CA ASP A 29 6.43 12.49 -0.35
C ASP A 29 6.12 12.19 -1.82
N MET A 30 6.13 13.25 -2.63
CA MET A 30 5.83 13.18 -4.07
C MET A 30 6.84 12.34 -4.86
N ASP A 31 8.09 12.27 -4.39
CA ASP A 31 9.12 11.46 -5.05
C ASP A 31 8.90 9.99 -4.71
N ALA A 32 8.61 9.66 -3.46
CA ALA A 32 8.24 8.29 -3.06
C ALA A 32 6.95 7.81 -3.74
N GLU A 33 5.97 8.70 -3.95
CA GLU A 33 4.76 8.36 -4.71
C GLU A 33 5.08 7.91 -6.14
N GLU A 34 6.01 8.57 -6.82
CA GLU A 34 6.35 8.31 -8.24
C GLU A 34 7.44 7.25 -8.41
N ASP A 35 8.47 7.22 -7.58
CA ASP A 35 9.60 6.29 -7.68
C ASP A 35 9.40 5.01 -6.85
N GLY A 36 8.39 5.03 -5.99
CA GLY A 36 7.93 3.93 -5.15
C GLY A 36 8.65 3.83 -3.80
N GLN A 37 7.95 3.22 -2.85
CA GLN A 37 8.43 2.91 -1.51
C GLN A 37 8.53 1.39 -1.32
N TRP A 38 9.56 0.92 -0.62
CA TRP A 38 9.65 -0.49 -0.25
C TRP A 38 8.64 -0.81 0.85
N VAL A 39 7.80 -1.80 0.59
CA VAL A 39 6.75 -2.27 1.51
C VAL A 39 6.96 -3.77 1.74
N LEU A 40 6.95 -4.18 3.01
CA LEU A 40 6.88 -5.59 3.40
C LEU A 40 5.42 -6.03 3.33
N LEU A 41 5.15 -7.10 2.59
CA LEU A 41 3.81 -7.65 2.47
C LEU A 41 3.43 -8.48 3.70
N SER A 42 2.13 -8.62 3.94
CA SER A 42 1.57 -9.38 5.07
C SER A 42 1.95 -10.86 5.04
N LYS A 43 2.19 -11.41 3.84
CA LYS A 43 2.45 -12.84 3.63
C LYS A 43 3.85 -13.11 3.09
N GLY A 44 4.60 -13.85 3.90
CA GLY A 44 5.97 -14.22 3.57
C GLY A 44 6.92 -13.04 3.69
N ASN A 45 8.22 -13.31 3.69
CA ASN A 45 9.24 -12.27 3.75
C ASN A 45 9.42 -11.58 2.37
N ILE A 46 8.33 -11.07 1.79
CA ILE A 46 8.29 -10.48 0.45
C ILE A 46 8.29 -8.96 0.58
N GLU A 47 9.30 -8.32 0.00
CA GLU A 47 9.36 -6.85 -0.10
C GLU A 47 9.05 -6.45 -1.54
N VAL A 48 8.19 -5.45 -1.72
CA VAL A 48 7.86 -4.89 -3.03
C VAL A 48 8.04 -3.39 -3.01
N LYS A 49 8.70 -2.85 -4.03
CA LYS A 49 8.79 -1.41 -4.24
C LYS A 49 7.54 -0.96 -5.01
N ILE A 50 6.68 -0.19 -4.36
CA ILE A 50 5.33 0.13 -4.85
C ILE A 50 5.19 1.65 -5.00
N ARG A 51 4.68 2.10 -6.15
CA ARG A 51 4.23 3.48 -6.41
C ARG A 51 2.85 3.72 -5.85
N SER A 52 2.52 4.98 -5.60
CA SER A 52 1.15 5.34 -5.24
C SER A 52 0.20 5.21 -6.43
N LEU A 53 -1.06 4.89 -6.14
CA LEU A 53 -2.17 4.96 -7.11
C LEU A 53 -2.30 6.36 -7.76
N SER A 54 -1.91 7.42 -7.05
CA SER A 54 -1.93 8.81 -7.56
C SER A 54 -0.72 9.19 -8.40
N SER A 55 0.30 8.34 -8.51
CA SER A 55 1.49 8.62 -9.33
C SER A 55 1.12 8.89 -10.78
N LYS A 56 1.88 9.77 -11.44
CA LYS A 56 1.67 10.12 -12.86
C LYS A 56 1.79 8.88 -13.73
N THR A 57 2.71 7.97 -13.40
CA THR A 57 2.86 6.68 -14.08
C THR A 57 1.61 5.81 -13.93
N CYS A 58 1.11 5.61 -12.71
CA CYS A 58 -0.09 4.80 -12.48
C CYS A 58 -1.33 5.40 -13.15
N VAL A 59 -1.54 6.71 -13.02
CA VAL A 59 -2.68 7.42 -13.65
C VAL A 59 -2.69 7.25 -15.17
N LYS A 60 -1.52 7.31 -15.82
CA LYS A 60 -1.41 7.05 -17.28
C LYS A 60 -1.80 5.63 -17.63
N VAL A 61 -1.37 4.65 -16.84
CA VAL A 61 -1.74 3.24 -17.01
C VAL A 61 -3.25 3.05 -16.85
N ILE A 62 -3.83 3.55 -15.75
CA ILE A 62 -5.27 3.49 -15.49
C ILE A 62 -6.05 4.09 -16.66
N ARG A 63 -5.66 5.27 -17.16
CA ARG A 63 -6.32 5.89 -18.31
C ARG A 63 -6.29 5.00 -19.54
N ARG A 64 -5.11 4.48 -19.91
CA ARG A 64 -4.95 3.57 -21.05
C ARG A 64 -5.81 2.31 -20.90
N LEU A 65 -5.87 1.76 -19.69
CA LEU A 65 -6.68 0.57 -19.40
C LEU A 65 -8.17 0.88 -19.45
N LYS A 66 -8.63 2.00 -18.89
CA LYS A 66 -10.02 2.43 -19.03
C LYS A 66 -10.42 2.52 -20.50
N GLU A 67 -9.60 3.13 -21.34
CA GLU A 67 -9.84 3.20 -22.80
C GLU A 67 -9.90 1.81 -23.45
N LYS A 68 -9.00 0.88 -23.07
CA LYS A 68 -9.01 -0.52 -23.55
C LYS A 68 -10.29 -1.25 -23.15
N TYR A 69 -10.67 -1.18 -21.87
CA TYR A 69 -11.82 -1.91 -21.33
C TYR A 69 -13.16 -1.26 -21.68
N LEU A 70 -13.22 0.06 -21.93
CA LEU A 70 -14.38 0.77 -22.49
C LEU A 70 -14.73 0.28 -23.90
N LYS A 71 -13.71 -0.06 -24.71
CA LYS A 71 -13.93 -0.63 -26.05
C LYS A 71 -14.54 -2.03 -25.99
N LEU A 72 -14.25 -2.77 -24.92
CA LEU A 72 -14.73 -4.13 -24.70
C LEU A 72 -16.08 -4.15 -23.97
N ASN A 73 -16.35 -3.17 -23.11
CA ASN A 73 -17.57 -3.05 -22.31
C ASN A 73 -18.03 -1.60 -22.25
N ARG A 74 -19.33 -1.38 -22.40
CA ARG A 74 -19.92 -0.02 -22.38
C ARG A 74 -19.73 0.71 -21.05
N ASN A 75 -19.40 0.01 -19.96
CA ASN A 75 -19.18 0.58 -18.64
C ASN A 75 -17.99 -0.12 -17.93
N VAL A 76 -16.93 0.64 -17.65
CA VAL A 76 -15.75 0.13 -16.92
C VAL A 76 -15.99 0.06 -15.41
N ASP A 77 -16.92 0.84 -14.89
CA ASP A 77 -17.26 0.80 -13.47
C ASP A 77 -18.13 -0.44 -13.12
N ASN A 78 -18.56 -1.20 -14.13
CA ASN A 78 -19.33 -2.44 -13.96
C ASN A 78 -18.80 -3.56 -14.86
N LEU A 79 -17.48 -3.80 -14.82
CA LEU A 79 -16.88 -4.94 -15.52
C LEU A 79 -17.30 -6.27 -14.87
N PRO A 80 -17.43 -7.37 -15.64
CA PRO A 80 -17.54 -8.70 -15.07
C PRO A 80 -16.36 -9.00 -14.13
N GLU A 81 -16.58 -9.76 -13.07
CA GLU A 81 -15.57 -10.06 -12.04
C GLU A 81 -14.24 -10.58 -12.63
N SER A 82 -14.32 -11.49 -13.60
CA SER A 82 -13.14 -12.01 -14.32
C SER A 82 -12.32 -10.93 -15.03
N GLN A 83 -12.98 -9.87 -15.50
CA GLN A 83 -12.33 -8.73 -16.14
C GLN A 83 -11.84 -7.70 -15.14
N GLN A 84 -12.51 -7.54 -14.00
CA GLN A 84 -12.02 -6.71 -12.89
C GLN A 84 -10.68 -7.22 -12.40
N PHE A 85 -10.53 -8.54 -12.21
CA PHE A 85 -9.24 -9.13 -11.80
C PHE A 85 -8.12 -8.88 -12.81
N LEU A 86 -8.41 -9.02 -14.10
CA LEU A 86 -7.44 -8.69 -15.15
C LEU A 86 -7.09 -7.19 -15.14
N TYR A 87 -8.08 -6.33 -14.94
CA TYR A 87 -7.90 -4.88 -14.88
C TYR A 87 -6.99 -4.47 -13.70
N PHE A 88 -7.26 -4.95 -12.49
CA PHE A 88 -6.42 -4.67 -11.32
C PHE A 88 -5.04 -5.32 -11.45
N GLY A 89 -4.96 -6.54 -11.99
CA GLY A 89 -3.67 -7.19 -12.26
C GLY A 89 -2.80 -6.41 -13.25
N GLU A 90 -3.42 -5.82 -14.28
CA GLU A 90 -2.74 -4.92 -15.22
C GLU A 90 -2.30 -3.61 -14.56
N ILE A 91 -3.10 -3.02 -13.67
CA ILE A 91 -2.70 -1.85 -12.89
C ILE A 91 -1.50 -2.17 -12.00
N ALA A 92 -1.56 -3.29 -11.25
CA ALA A 92 -0.47 -3.71 -10.37
C ALA A 92 0.84 -3.91 -11.15
N ALA A 93 0.78 -4.61 -12.29
CA ALA A 93 1.95 -4.94 -13.09
C ALA A 93 2.58 -3.73 -13.79
N TYR A 94 1.76 -2.86 -14.39
CA TYR A 94 2.25 -1.78 -15.25
C TYR A 94 2.35 -0.43 -14.54
N GLY A 95 1.52 -0.20 -13.51
CA GLY A 95 1.38 1.09 -12.85
C GLY A 95 2.01 1.15 -11.47
N LEU A 96 1.95 0.06 -10.69
CA LEU A 96 2.26 0.10 -9.25
C LEU A 96 3.63 -0.48 -8.91
N VAL A 97 3.95 -1.68 -9.37
CA VAL A 97 5.21 -2.33 -8.96
C VAL A 97 6.41 -1.78 -9.73
N VAL A 98 7.44 -1.36 -8.99
CA VAL A 98 8.72 -0.88 -9.51
C VAL A 98 9.79 -1.97 -9.46
N ASP A 99 9.80 -2.74 -8.38
CA ASP A 99 10.73 -3.84 -8.13
C ASP A 99 10.20 -4.76 -7.01
N TRP A 100 10.81 -5.93 -6.82
CA TRP A 100 10.53 -6.81 -5.68
C TRP A 100 11.77 -7.56 -5.19
N LYS A 101 11.71 -8.07 -3.96
CA LYS A 101 12.69 -9.01 -3.40
C LYS A 101 11.97 -10.23 -2.84
N ASN A 102 12.70 -11.33 -2.74
CA ASN A 102 12.26 -12.58 -2.12
C ASN A 102 11.02 -13.24 -2.73
N VAL A 103 10.58 -12.80 -3.91
CA VAL A 103 9.53 -13.47 -4.70
C VAL A 103 10.08 -14.75 -5.31
N ARG A 104 9.34 -15.85 -5.17
CA ARG A 104 9.69 -17.17 -5.72
C ARG A 104 8.58 -17.72 -6.60
N GLY A 105 8.96 -18.31 -7.73
CA GLY A 105 8.02 -18.95 -8.66
C GLY A 105 7.52 -20.32 -8.19
N LYS A 106 6.70 -20.99 -9.03
CA LYS A 106 6.09 -22.31 -8.73
C LYS A 106 7.09 -23.39 -8.31
N ASN A 107 8.34 -23.33 -8.80
CA ASN A 107 9.39 -24.30 -8.46
C ASN A 107 10.34 -23.80 -7.35
N ARG A 108 9.90 -22.81 -6.55
CA ARG A 108 10.68 -22.14 -5.49
C ARG A 108 11.93 -21.41 -5.96
N GLN A 109 12.14 -21.29 -7.27
CA GLN A 109 13.25 -20.55 -7.84
C GLN A 109 13.05 -19.05 -7.61
N PRO A 110 14.13 -18.30 -7.29
CA PRO A 110 14.07 -16.85 -7.22
C PRO A 110 13.52 -16.27 -8.52
N LEU A 111 12.52 -15.40 -8.41
CA LEU A 111 11.96 -14.71 -9.56
C LEU A 111 12.46 -13.27 -9.56
N LYS A 112 13.32 -12.92 -10.51
CA LYS A 112 13.73 -11.53 -10.70
C LYS A 112 12.54 -10.71 -11.19
N PHE A 113 12.43 -9.48 -10.70
CA PHE A 113 11.41 -8.57 -11.18
C PHE A 113 11.61 -8.27 -12.67
N SER A 114 10.48 -8.27 -13.38
CA SER A 114 10.28 -7.64 -14.68
C SER A 114 8.79 -7.35 -14.79
N THR A 115 8.42 -6.33 -15.55
CA THR A 115 7.02 -5.98 -15.79
C THR A 115 6.25 -7.15 -16.40
N GLU A 116 6.88 -7.94 -17.28
CA GLU A 116 6.29 -9.13 -17.89
C GLU A 116 6.06 -10.26 -16.88
N ALA A 117 7.00 -10.46 -15.95
CA ALA A 117 6.83 -11.45 -14.88
C ALA A 117 5.71 -11.03 -13.92
N ALA A 118 5.68 -9.74 -13.55
CA ALA A 118 4.62 -9.16 -12.72
C ALA A 118 3.25 -9.32 -13.38
N TYR A 119 3.14 -8.99 -14.67
CA TYR A 119 1.91 -9.19 -15.45
C TYR A 119 1.44 -10.64 -15.39
N LYS A 120 2.30 -11.61 -15.71
CA LYS A 120 1.96 -13.03 -15.69
C LYS A 120 1.46 -13.52 -14.33
N ILE A 121 1.98 -12.95 -13.24
CA ILE A 121 1.55 -13.29 -11.88
C ILE A 121 0.22 -12.62 -11.57
N PHE A 122 0.12 -11.30 -11.74
CA PHE A 122 -1.03 -10.52 -11.27
C PHE A 122 -2.28 -10.73 -12.12
N THR A 123 -2.16 -11.17 -13.37
CA THR A 123 -3.31 -11.56 -14.19
C THR A 123 -3.66 -13.04 -14.09
N ASN A 124 -2.99 -13.82 -13.25
CA ASN A 124 -3.36 -15.21 -12.99
C ASN A 124 -4.51 -15.24 -11.96
N PRO A 125 -5.69 -15.81 -12.30
CA PRO A 125 -6.82 -15.90 -11.36
C PRO A 125 -6.48 -16.58 -10.03
N SER A 126 -5.51 -17.50 -9.99
CA SER A 126 -5.11 -18.16 -8.74
C SER A 126 -4.23 -17.29 -7.84
N MET A 127 -3.85 -16.09 -8.28
CA MET A 127 -2.94 -15.17 -7.59
C MET A 127 -3.60 -13.81 -7.31
N VAL A 128 -4.93 -13.71 -7.44
CA VAL A 128 -5.69 -12.45 -7.27
C VAL A 128 -5.36 -11.76 -5.95
N ASN A 129 -5.29 -12.51 -4.85
CA ASN A 129 -4.99 -11.94 -3.53
C ASN A 129 -3.65 -11.20 -3.50
N PHE A 130 -2.65 -11.67 -4.27
CA PHE A 130 -1.36 -10.98 -4.35
C PHE A 130 -1.49 -9.65 -5.10
N ALA A 131 -2.22 -9.61 -6.22
CA ALA A 131 -2.47 -8.36 -6.95
C ALA A 131 -3.29 -7.35 -6.13
N MET A 132 -4.27 -7.84 -5.35
CA MET A 132 -5.10 -7.00 -4.47
C MET A 132 -4.28 -6.37 -3.36
N GLU A 133 -3.42 -7.16 -2.68
CA GLU A 133 -2.54 -6.65 -1.63
C GLU A 133 -1.59 -5.55 -2.15
N ILE A 134 -1.09 -5.68 -3.39
CA ILE A 134 -0.32 -4.60 -4.04
C ILE A 134 -1.16 -3.33 -4.23
N CYS A 135 -2.42 -3.48 -4.67
CA CYS A 135 -3.31 -2.33 -4.88
C CYS A 135 -3.68 -1.65 -3.56
N GLU A 136 -3.90 -2.44 -2.50
CA GLU A 136 -4.15 -1.94 -1.14
C GLU A 136 -2.95 -1.16 -0.61
N ALA A 137 -1.75 -1.75 -0.65
CA ALA A 137 -0.52 -1.07 -0.22
C ALA A 137 -0.25 0.24 -0.98
N ALA A 138 -0.54 0.28 -2.29
CA ALA A 138 -0.43 1.48 -3.11
C ALA A 138 -1.47 2.58 -2.80
N GLY A 139 -2.59 2.19 -2.20
CA GLY A 139 -3.68 3.09 -1.77
C GLY A 139 -3.58 3.54 -0.33
N HIS A 140 -2.75 2.87 0.49
CA HIS A 140 -2.51 3.26 1.88
C HIS A 140 -1.77 4.59 1.93
N LYS A 141 -2.38 5.55 2.63
CA LYS A 141 -1.90 6.93 2.67
C LYS A 141 -0.61 7.03 3.49
N GLU A 142 -0.48 6.23 4.54
CA GLU A 142 0.71 6.25 5.40
C GLU A 142 1.98 5.84 4.66
N THR A 143 1.88 5.00 3.63
CA THR A 143 3.03 4.53 2.83
C THR A 143 3.84 5.67 2.20
N PHE A 144 3.22 6.82 1.96
CA PHE A 144 3.81 7.94 1.23
C PHE A 144 3.78 9.26 2.01
N LEU A 145 3.64 9.22 3.35
CA LEU A 145 3.76 10.43 4.16
C LEU A 145 5.23 10.85 4.28
N LYS A 146 5.48 12.16 4.22
CA LYS A 146 6.83 12.73 4.27
C LYS A 146 7.47 12.60 5.65
N HIS A 147 6.65 12.68 6.69
CA HIS A 147 7.02 12.37 8.06
C HIS A 147 6.51 10.96 8.36
N TRP A 148 7.32 9.97 7.96
CA TRP A 148 7.06 8.59 8.30
C TRP A 148 7.69 8.31 9.67
N ASP A 149 6.87 8.40 10.70
CA ASP A 149 7.28 8.15 12.08
C ASP A 149 7.50 6.63 12.25
N GLU A 150 8.55 6.19 12.96
CA GLU A 150 8.79 4.76 13.29
C GLU A 150 7.57 4.09 13.98
N GLU A 151 6.66 4.89 14.55
CA GLU A 151 5.41 4.47 15.17
C GLU A 151 4.35 4.05 14.13
N SER A 152 4.38 4.63 12.93
CA SER A 152 3.49 4.28 11.81
C SER A 152 3.83 2.91 11.22
N GLU A 153 5.10 2.47 11.26
CA GLU A 153 5.49 1.10 10.87
C GLU A 153 4.83 0.05 11.78
N LYS A 154 4.72 0.32 13.10
CA LYS A 154 4.07 -0.60 14.04
C LYS A 154 2.56 -0.70 13.82
N ASN A 155 1.89 0.41 13.51
CA ASN A 155 0.44 0.43 13.28
C ASN A 155 0.02 -0.30 11.98
N LEU A 156 0.86 -0.27 10.93
CA LEU A 156 0.62 -1.05 9.70
C LEU A 156 0.76 -2.57 9.94
N LEU A 157 1.68 -2.96 10.83
CA LEU A 157 1.86 -4.37 11.22
C LEU A 157 0.70 -4.88 12.08
N GLU A 158 0.11 -4.05 12.95
CA GLU A 158 -1.01 -4.44 13.81
C GLU A 158 -2.34 -4.51 13.06
N THR A 159 -2.58 -3.62 12.09
CA THR A 159 -3.82 -3.62 11.27
C THR A 159 -3.86 -4.74 10.23
N SER A 160 -2.72 -5.32 9.84
CA SER A 160 -2.65 -6.49 8.94
C SER A 160 -2.87 -7.84 9.64
N ILE A 161 -3.04 -7.86 10.97
CA ILE A 161 -3.25 -9.08 11.78
C ILE A 161 -4.72 -9.17 12.28
N GLY A 162 -5.58 -8.21 11.91
CA GLY A 162 -7.01 -8.16 12.27
C GLY A 162 -7.94 -8.90 11.32
#